data_AF-A0AAJ1BGH9-F1
#
_entry.id   AF-A0AAJ1BGH9-F1
#
_cell.length_a   1.000
_cell.length_b   1.000
_cell.length_c   1.000
_cell.angle_alpha   90.00
_cell.angle_beta   90.00
_cell.angle_gamma   90.00
#
_symmetry.space_group_name_H-M   'P 1'
#
loop_
_entity.id
_entity.type
_entity.pdbx_description
1 polymer ?
#
loop_
_entity_poly.entity_id
_entity_poly.type
_entity_poly.pdbx_seq_one_letter_code
_entity_poly.pdbx_strand_id
1 'polypeptide(L)'
;MNKVTEYFEKYREASRHLRNIYYVPKDEDVWDVLDDYEELSVLLFKHLVCAPLNIDYEKHDWLNEPISCFELQAQGSRLPIMINRKANVNHGYWDHDIKAVDPNDLSLNFICYFDWNPQGVIDNRYIMCKISNAKESKEVIGHIALVESHYVEIYYANHS
;
A
#
# COMPACT_ATOMS: atom_id res chain seq x y z
N MET A 1 -5.61 -11.23 14.69
CA MET A 1 -4.89 -10.12 14.03
C MET A 1 -5.16 -8.85 14.82
N ASN A 2 -4.17 -7.98 14.94
CA ASN A 2 -4.29 -6.73 15.69
C ASN A 2 -4.47 -5.57 14.72
N LYS A 3 -5.36 -4.63 15.02
CA LYS A 3 -5.50 -3.41 14.21
C LYS A 3 -4.28 -2.52 14.42
N VAL A 4 -3.60 -2.15 13.35
CA VAL A 4 -2.31 -1.42 13.36
C VAL A 4 -2.34 -0.15 12.51
N THR A 5 -3.50 0.24 12.00
CA THR A 5 -3.71 1.41 11.13
C THR A 5 -3.07 2.69 11.66
N GLU A 6 -3.02 2.90 12.98
CA GLU A 6 -2.41 4.10 13.55
C GLU A 6 -0.91 4.27 13.23
N TYR A 7 -0.17 3.17 13.07
CA TYR A 7 1.24 3.18 12.73
C TYR A 7 1.43 3.54 11.26
N PHE A 8 0.57 3.00 10.41
CA PHE A 8 0.53 3.31 9.00
C PHE A 8 0.11 4.76 8.74
N GLU A 9 -0.85 5.31 9.49
CA GLU A 9 -1.23 6.72 9.37
C GLU A 9 -0.11 7.67 9.81
N LYS A 10 0.61 7.35 10.89
CA LYS A 10 1.79 8.11 11.32
C LYS A 10 2.87 8.09 10.23
N TYR A 11 3.14 6.92 9.66
CA TYR A 11 4.06 6.77 8.53
C TYR A 11 3.60 7.59 7.32
N ARG A 12 2.34 7.43 6.89
CA ARG A 12 1.72 8.08 5.73
C ARG A 12 1.86 9.59 5.81
N GLU A 13 1.52 10.19 6.95
CA GLU A 13 1.58 11.64 7.15
C GLU A 13 3.02 12.17 7.21
N ALA A 14 3.92 11.48 7.93
CA ALA A 14 5.32 11.88 8.02
C ALA A 14 6.02 11.80 6.65
N SER A 15 5.84 10.68 5.96
CA SER A 15 6.33 10.41 4.60
C SER A 15 5.84 11.48 3.62
N ARG A 16 4.52 11.70 3.57
CA ARG A 16 3.88 12.71 2.71
C ARG A 16 4.40 14.13 2.99
N HIS A 17 4.51 14.51 4.25
CA HIS A 17 5.00 15.83 4.62
C HIS A 17 6.45 16.03 4.17
N LEU A 18 7.33 15.07 4.46
CA LEU A 18 8.74 15.15 4.08
C LEU A 18 8.89 15.20 2.55
N ARG A 19 8.15 14.36 1.83
CA ARG A 19 8.18 14.32 0.35
C ARG A 19 7.76 15.63 -0.29
N ASN A 20 6.72 16.24 0.24
CA ASN A 20 6.10 17.43 -0.35
C ASN A 20 6.81 18.74 0.02
N ILE A 21 7.55 18.77 1.13
CA ILE A 21 8.24 19.98 1.57
C ILE A 21 9.72 19.97 1.15
N TYR A 22 10.40 18.83 1.28
CA TYR A 22 11.86 18.77 1.12
C TYR A 22 12.32 18.02 -0.13
N TYR A 23 11.51 17.09 -0.65
CA TYR A 23 11.90 16.20 -1.75
C TYR A 23 11.03 16.36 -3.00
N VAL A 24 10.41 17.53 -3.23
CA VAL A 24 9.73 17.81 -4.51
C VAL A 24 10.78 18.10 -5.58
N PRO A 25 10.89 17.28 -6.63
CA PRO A 25 11.81 17.54 -7.74
C PRO A 25 11.50 18.89 -8.38
N LYS A 26 12.54 19.70 -8.61
CA LYS A 26 12.40 21.03 -9.22
C LYS A 26 13.04 21.12 -10.61
N ASP A 27 14.04 20.30 -10.89
CA ASP A 27 14.92 20.40 -12.07
C ASP A 27 15.27 19.00 -12.63
N GLU A 28 16.35 18.90 -13.43
CA GLU A 28 16.75 17.70 -14.20
C GLU A 28 17.08 16.45 -13.35
N ASP A 29 17.42 16.61 -12.07
CA ASP A 29 17.82 15.53 -11.15
C ASP A 29 16.61 14.83 -10.48
N VAL A 30 15.52 14.64 -11.23
CA VAL A 30 14.26 14.06 -10.71
C VAL A 30 14.49 12.69 -10.08
N TRP A 31 15.28 11.83 -10.74
CA TRP A 31 15.49 10.45 -10.30
C TRP A 31 16.31 10.38 -9.02
N ASP A 32 17.40 11.14 -8.92
CA ASP A 32 18.24 11.18 -7.71
C ASP A 32 17.44 11.63 -6.47
N VAL A 33 16.60 12.65 -6.63
CA VAL A 33 15.73 13.14 -5.54
C VAL A 33 14.69 12.09 -5.12
N LEU A 34 14.17 11.31 -6.07
CA LEU A 34 13.20 10.26 -5.79
C LEU A 34 13.86 9.06 -5.09
N ASP A 35 15.05 8.66 -5.55
CA ASP A 35 15.82 7.56 -4.98
C ASP A 35 16.25 7.89 -3.54
N ASP A 36 16.79 9.09 -3.30
CA ASP A 36 17.13 9.58 -1.95
C ASP A 36 15.91 9.57 -1.01
N TYR A 37 14.75 9.95 -1.54
CA TYR A 37 13.51 9.92 -0.77
C TYR A 37 13.03 8.49 -0.48
N GLU A 38 13.20 7.55 -1.41
CA GLU A 38 12.82 6.15 -1.22
C GLU A 38 13.59 5.55 -0.04
N GLU A 39 14.90 5.80 0.06
CA GLU A 39 15.73 5.39 1.21
C GLU A 39 15.19 5.96 2.53
N LEU A 40 14.84 7.25 2.55
CA LEU A 40 14.23 7.89 3.73
C LEU A 40 12.87 7.26 4.07
N SER A 41 12.05 6.95 3.07
CA SER A 41 10.74 6.33 3.24
C SER A 41 10.86 4.94 3.87
N VAL A 42 11.88 4.16 3.49
CA VAL A 42 12.19 2.87 4.11
C VAL A 42 12.53 3.04 5.60
N LEU A 43 13.36 4.03 5.95
CA LEU A 43 13.69 4.32 7.36
C LEU A 43 12.44 4.72 8.16
N LEU A 44 11.56 5.55 7.59
CA LEU A 44 10.30 5.93 8.22
C LEU A 44 9.42 4.71 8.46
N PHE A 45 9.26 3.83 7.47
CA PHE A 45 8.46 2.62 7.62
C PHE A 45 9.02 1.68 8.70
N LYS A 46 10.35 1.45 8.68
CA LYS A 46 11.04 0.63 9.67
C LYS A 46 10.81 1.14 11.10
N HIS A 47 10.87 2.45 11.31
CA HIS A 47 10.76 3.02 12.67
C HIS A 47 9.32 3.31 13.12
N LEU A 48 8.43 3.68 12.19
CA LEU A 48 7.06 4.07 12.54
C LEU A 48 6.08 2.90 12.46
N VAL A 49 6.39 1.85 11.69
CA VAL A 49 5.53 0.66 11.51
C VAL A 49 6.18 -0.60 12.10
N CYS A 50 7.38 -0.96 11.65
CA CYS A 50 7.98 -2.24 12.05
C CYS A 50 8.43 -2.27 13.52
N ALA A 51 9.15 -1.25 13.98
CA ALA A 51 9.70 -1.22 15.34
C ALA A 51 8.62 -1.30 16.44
N PRO A 52 7.49 -0.55 16.39
CA PRO A 52 6.41 -0.69 17.37
C PRO A 52 5.74 -2.07 17.38
N LEU A 53 5.79 -2.78 16.25
CA LEU A 53 5.24 -4.13 16.10
C LEU A 53 6.29 -5.23 16.36
N ASN A 54 7.51 -4.86 16.74
CA ASN A 54 8.65 -5.77 16.91
C ASN A 54 8.93 -6.64 15.66
N ILE A 55 8.73 -6.06 14.48
CA ILE A 55 9.05 -6.68 13.19
C ILE A 55 10.50 -6.35 12.86
N ASP A 56 11.29 -7.39 12.58
CA ASP A 56 12.65 -7.24 12.09
C ASP A 56 12.62 -7.01 10.58
N TYR A 57 12.70 -5.74 10.17
CA TYR A 57 12.61 -5.33 8.76
C TYR A 57 13.59 -6.13 7.87
N GLU A 58 14.81 -6.39 8.34
CA GLU A 58 15.85 -7.04 7.53
C GLU A 58 15.57 -8.53 7.24
N LYS A 59 14.60 -9.14 7.93
CA LYS A 59 14.21 -10.55 7.73
C LYS A 59 13.12 -10.75 6.69
N HIS A 60 12.57 -9.69 6.13
CA HIS A 60 11.48 -9.75 5.17
C HIS A 60 11.94 -9.29 3.79
N ASP A 61 11.54 -10.02 2.75
CA ASP A 61 11.73 -9.59 1.37
C ASP A 61 10.56 -8.69 0.95
N TRP A 62 10.67 -7.41 1.30
CA TRP A 62 9.65 -6.40 1.02
C TRP A 62 9.43 -6.15 -0.48
N LEU A 63 10.37 -6.55 -1.34
CA LEU A 63 10.34 -6.30 -2.78
C LEU A 63 9.70 -7.45 -3.57
N ASN A 64 9.90 -8.70 -3.14
CA ASN A 64 9.45 -9.88 -3.90
C ASN A 64 8.24 -10.59 -3.29
N GLU A 65 7.94 -10.40 -2.00
CA GLU A 65 6.79 -11.03 -1.35
C GLU A 65 5.78 -9.98 -0.85
N PRO A 66 4.50 -10.05 -1.24
CA PRO A 66 3.46 -9.26 -0.60
C PRO A 66 3.54 -9.57 0.89
N ILE A 67 3.60 -8.54 1.71
CA ILE A 67 3.74 -8.67 3.16
C ILE A 67 2.47 -9.36 3.66
N SER A 68 2.49 -10.69 3.70
CA SER A 68 1.33 -11.53 4.03
C SER A 68 0.85 -11.28 5.44
N CYS A 69 1.66 -10.60 6.26
CA CYS A 69 1.32 -10.24 7.62
C CYS A 69 0.53 -8.93 7.74
N PHE A 70 0.42 -8.07 6.72
CA PHE A 70 -0.44 -6.88 6.74
C PHE A 70 -1.64 -7.03 5.79
N GLU A 71 -2.81 -7.27 6.37
CA GLU A 71 -4.07 -7.41 5.64
C GLU A 71 -4.90 -6.13 5.74
N LEU A 72 -5.52 -5.74 4.63
CA LEU A 72 -6.49 -4.66 4.55
C LEU A 72 -7.89 -5.22 4.74
N GLN A 73 -8.65 -4.62 5.64
CA GLN A 73 -10.06 -4.93 5.84
C GLN A 73 -10.92 -3.71 5.51
N ALA A 74 -11.91 -3.91 4.64
CA ALA A 74 -12.82 -2.85 4.24
C ALA A 74 -13.68 -2.33 5.40
N GLN A 75 -13.91 -1.02 5.40
CA GLN A 75 -14.89 -0.36 6.24
C GLN A 75 -16.16 -0.06 5.44
N GLY A 76 -17.32 -0.29 6.05
CA GLY A 76 -18.62 0.04 5.45
C GLY A 76 -19.27 -1.12 4.71
N SER A 77 -20.17 -0.79 3.78
CA SER A 77 -21.03 -1.77 3.10
C SER A 77 -20.50 -2.27 1.76
N ARG A 78 -19.63 -1.51 1.09
CA ARG A 78 -18.91 -1.91 -0.12
C ARG A 78 -17.55 -1.23 -0.18
N LEU A 79 -16.57 -1.90 -0.79
CA LEU A 79 -15.23 -1.37 -1.01
C LEU A 79 -15.06 -0.95 -2.48
N PRO A 80 -14.98 0.35 -2.80
CA PRO A 80 -14.51 0.80 -4.12
C PRO A 80 -13.07 0.33 -4.35
N ILE A 81 -12.82 -0.25 -5.53
CA ILE A 81 -11.53 -0.85 -5.86
C ILE A 81 -11.20 -0.65 -7.33
N MET A 82 -9.94 -0.36 -7.63
CA MET A 82 -9.41 -0.33 -9.00
C MET A 82 -8.44 -1.49 -9.17
N ILE A 83 -8.82 -2.48 -9.97
CA ILE A 83 -8.01 -3.69 -10.16
C ILE A 83 -7.24 -3.56 -11.48
N ASN A 84 -5.95 -3.92 -11.45
CA ASN A 84 -5.14 -3.95 -12.65
C ASN A 84 -5.73 -4.94 -13.66
N ARG A 85 -5.75 -4.57 -14.94
CA ARG A 85 -6.26 -5.41 -16.02
C ARG A 85 -5.54 -6.77 -16.10
N LYS A 86 -4.24 -6.82 -15.78
CA LYS A 86 -3.42 -8.02 -15.84
C LYS A 86 -3.03 -8.49 -14.44
N ALA A 87 -3.13 -9.79 -14.20
CA ALA A 87 -2.66 -10.40 -12.95
C ALA A 87 -1.15 -10.19 -12.76
N ASN A 88 -0.72 -10.02 -11.51
CA ASN A 88 0.68 -9.80 -11.10
C ASN A 88 1.39 -8.63 -11.82
N VAL A 89 0.63 -7.64 -12.30
CA VAL A 89 1.18 -6.40 -12.88
C VAL A 89 0.80 -5.23 -11.97
N ASN A 90 1.79 -4.44 -11.55
CA ASN A 90 1.63 -3.31 -10.63
C ASN A 90 1.62 -1.94 -11.34
N HIS A 91 1.53 -1.92 -12.66
CA HIS A 91 1.55 -0.71 -13.50
C HIS A 91 0.60 -0.83 -14.69
N GLY A 92 0.38 0.27 -15.41
CA GLY A 92 -0.48 0.28 -16.59
C GLY A 92 -1.95 0.58 -16.29
N TYR A 93 -2.86 -0.22 -16.82
CA TYR A 93 -4.29 0.07 -16.82
C TYR A 93 -5.02 -0.58 -15.63
N TRP A 94 -5.70 0.26 -14.85
CA TRP A 94 -6.45 -0.11 -13.64
C TRP A 94 -7.96 -0.15 -13.91
N ASP A 95 -8.36 -0.85 -14.97
CA ASP A 95 -9.70 -0.73 -15.54
C ASP A 95 -10.50 -2.04 -15.62
N HIS A 96 -10.12 -3.05 -14.85
CA HIS A 96 -10.89 -4.30 -14.72
C HIS A 96 -12.39 -4.03 -14.43
N ASP A 97 -13.29 -4.88 -14.92
CA ASP A 97 -14.75 -4.63 -14.88
C ASP A 97 -15.33 -4.52 -13.46
N ILE A 98 -14.72 -5.20 -12.48
CA ILE A 98 -15.05 -5.06 -11.06
C ILE A 98 -14.56 -3.71 -10.53
N LYS A 99 -15.52 -2.85 -10.12
CA LYS A 99 -15.27 -1.51 -9.56
C LYS A 99 -15.54 -1.39 -8.06
N ALA A 100 -16.24 -2.37 -7.49
CA ALA A 100 -16.52 -2.45 -6.07
C ALA A 100 -16.79 -3.91 -5.69
N VAL A 101 -16.40 -4.28 -4.47
CA VAL A 101 -16.62 -5.62 -3.91
C VAL A 101 -17.29 -5.54 -2.55
N ASP A 102 -17.86 -6.66 -2.11
CA ASP A 102 -18.34 -6.79 -0.75
C ASP A 102 -17.16 -6.77 0.23
N PRO A 103 -17.32 -6.18 1.43
CA PRO A 103 -16.23 -5.98 2.39
C PRO A 103 -15.46 -7.24 2.80
N ASN A 104 -16.11 -8.40 2.69
CA ASN A 104 -15.59 -9.69 3.11
C ASN A 104 -15.28 -10.63 1.94
N ASP A 105 -15.39 -10.17 0.69
CA ASP A 105 -15.13 -11.01 -0.47
C ASP A 105 -13.63 -11.27 -0.64
N LEU A 106 -12.83 -10.20 -0.66
CA LEU A 106 -11.40 -10.27 -0.96
C LEU A 106 -10.54 -10.27 0.31
N SER A 107 -9.45 -11.04 0.28
CA SER A 107 -8.29 -10.85 1.16
C SER A 107 -7.25 -10.00 0.42
N LEU A 108 -6.90 -8.86 1.01
CA LEU A 108 -6.05 -7.84 0.41
C LEU A 108 -4.79 -7.67 1.25
N ASN A 109 -3.62 -7.89 0.65
CA ASN A 109 -2.34 -7.75 1.35
C ASN A 109 -1.71 -6.40 0.97
N PHE A 110 -1.33 -5.60 1.97
CA PHE A 110 -0.68 -4.31 1.75
C PHE A 110 0.64 -4.49 0.96
N ILE A 111 0.91 -3.58 0.02
CA ILE A 111 2.19 -3.46 -0.67
C ILE A 111 2.83 -2.12 -0.32
N CYS A 112 2.20 -1.02 -0.73
CA CYS A 112 2.69 0.33 -0.50
C CYS A 112 1.56 1.38 -0.63
N TYR A 113 1.84 2.63 -0.26
CA TYR A 113 1.03 3.75 -0.72
C TYR A 113 1.34 4.07 -2.19
N PHE A 114 0.33 4.51 -2.93
CA PHE A 114 0.42 4.76 -4.36
C PHE A 114 -0.04 6.18 -4.70
N ASP A 115 0.71 6.82 -5.60
CA ASP A 115 0.42 8.12 -6.17
C ASP A 115 0.51 8.08 -7.70
N TRP A 116 -0.45 8.73 -8.36
CA TRP A 116 -0.52 8.78 -9.83
C TRP A 116 0.57 9.65 -10.45
N ASN A 117 1.09 10.62 -9.69
CA ASN A 117 2.13 11.53 -10.13
C ASN A 117 3.28 11.52 -9.12
N PRO A 118 4.17 10.51 -9.15
CA PRO A 118 5.26 10.40 -8.19
C PRO A 118 6.29 11.52 -8.33
N GLN A 119 6.32 12.25 -9.45
CA GLN A 119 7.22 13.40 -9.67
C GLN A 119 6.68 14.69 -9.04
N GLY A 120 5.38 14.74 -8.72
CA GLY A 120 4.73 15.92 -8.16
C GLY A 120 4.66 15.93 -6.64
N VAL A 121 3.65 16.65 -6.16
CA VAL A 121 3.17 16.57 -4.77
C VAL A 121 2.36 15.28 -4.65
N ILE A 122 2.66 14.49 -3.62
CA ILE A 122 1.97 13.23 -3.32
C ILE A 122 0.87 13.42 -2.28
N ASP A 123 -0.19 12.63 -2.37
CA ASP A 123 -1.28 12.60 -1.39
C ASP A 123 -1.36 11.30 -0.60
N ASN A 124 -0.68 10.24 -1.05
CA ASN A 124 -0.76 8.88 -0.49
C ASN A 124 -2.22 8.43 -0.27
N ARG A 125 -3.14 8.85 -1.14
CA ARG A 125 -4.58 8.56 -1.00
C ARG A 125 -4.86 7.08 -1.22
N TYR A 126 -4.15 6.45 -2.15
CA TYR A 126 -4.36 5.05 -2.51
C TYR A 126 -3.35 4.13 -1.82
N ILE A 127 -3.81 2.94 -1.48
CA ILE A 127 -2.98 1.81 -1.09
C ILE A 127 -2.96 0.83 -2.25
N MET A 128 -1.76 0.47 -2.71
CA MET A 128 -1.54 -0.67 -3.57
C MET A 128 -1.54 -1.95 -2.75
N CYS A 129 -2.28 -2.95 -3.20
CA CYS A 129 -2.43 -4.22 -2.51
C CYS A 129 -2.50 -5.39 -3.50
N LYS A 130 -2.15 -6.59 -3.02
CA LYS A 130 -2.35 -7.84 -3.77
C LYS A 130 -3.62 -8.53 -3.30
N ILE A 131 -4.44 -8.96 -4.24
CA ILE A 131 -5.59 -9.82 -3.95
C ILE A 131 -5.06 -11.24 -3.77
N SER A 132 -5.02 -11.71 -2.52
CA SER A 132 -4.46 -13.03 -2.18
C SER A 132 -5.53 -14.13 -2.20
N ASN A 133 -6.78 -13.77 -1.97
CA ASN A 133 -7.91 -14.69 -1.98
C ASN A 133 -9.23 -13.95 -2.30
N ALA A 134 -10.25 -14.70 -2.70
CA ALA A 134 -11.59 -14.20 -2.93
C ALA A 134 -12.65 -15.27 -2.64
N LYS A 135 -13.83 -14.87 -2.15
CA LYS A 135 -14.97 -15.78 -1.93
C LYS A 135 -15.77 -15.98 -3.21
N GLU A 136 -16.12 -14.88 -3.87
CA GLU A 136 -16.96 -14.81 -5.06
C GLU A 136 -16.14 -14.41 -6.28
N SER A 137 -15.42 -13.29 -6.24
CA SER A 137 -14.63 -12.77 -7.37
C SER A 137 -13.27 -13.50 -7.53
N LYS A 138 -13.30 -14.81 -7.75
CA LYS A 138 -12.10 -15.66 -7.82
C LYS A 138 -11.18 -15.33 -9.00
N GLU A 139 -11.72 -14.74 -10.05
CA GLU A 139 -10.99 -14.34 -11.26
C GLU A 139 -9.96 -13.24 -11.00
N VAL A 140 -10.10 -12.46 -9.92
CA VAL A 140 -9.15 -11.38 -9.59
C VAL A 140 -8.05 -11.82 -8.61
N ILE A 141 -8.02 -13.08 -8.19
CA ILE A 141 -6.94 -13.60 -7.33
C ILE A 141 -5.60 -13.46 -8.06
N GLY A 142 -4.59 -12.91 -7.37
CA GLY A 142 -3.27 -12.62 -7.92
C GLY A 142 -3.17 -11.28 -8.64
N HIS A 143 -4.27 -10.55 -8.82
CA HIS A 143 -4.21 -9.19 -9.33
C HIS A 143 -3.69 -8.21 -8.26
N ILE A 144 -3.12 -7.11 -8.75
CA ILE A 144 -2.81 -5.93 -7.95
C ILE A 144 -3.99 -4.97 -8.04
N ALA A 145 -4.33 -4.33 -6.93
CA ALA A 145 -5.42 -3.39 -6.85
C ALA A 145 -5.03 -2.12 -6.07
N LEU A 146 -5.78 -1.06 -6.33
CA LEU A 146 -5.73 0.20 -5.61
C LEU A 146 -7.05 0.40 -4.86
N VAL A 147 -6.95 0.73 -3.58
CA VAL A 147 -8.07 1.10 -2.72
C VAL A 147 -7.74 2.41 -2.03
N GLU A 148 -8.74 3.25 -1.75
CA GLU A 148 -8.48 4.46 -0.98
C GLU A 148 -8.26 4.12 0.50
N SER A 149 -7.24 4.73 1.10
CA SER A 149 -6.81 4.47 2.48
C SER A 149 -7.95 4.63 3.50
N HIS A 150 -8.85 5.61 3.32
CA HIS A 150 -9.96 5.84 4.26
C HIS A 150 -11.07 4.79 4.19
N TYR A 151 -11.09 3.90 3.20
CA TYR A 151 -12.05 2.79 3.13
C TYR A 151 -11.53 1.51 3.78
N VAL A 152 -10.30 1.47 4.29
CA VAL A 152 -9.71 0.25 4.84
C VAL A 152 -9.03 0.50 6.17
N GLU A 153 -8.98 -0.55 6.98
CA GLU A 153 -8.14 -0.63 8.17
C GLU A 153 -7.07 -1.69 7.94
N ILE A 154 -5.90 -1.48 8.54
CA ILE A 154 -4.74 -2.36 8.37
C ILE A 154 -4.60 -3.22 9.63
N TYR A 155 -4.51 -4.53 9.41
CA TYR A 155 -4.39 -5.54 10.45
C TYR A 155 -3.09 -6.31 10.31
N TYR A 156 -2.40 -6.51 11.42
CA TYR A 156 -1.19 -7.31 11.50
C TYR A 156 -1.51 -8.72 12.02
N ALA A 157 -1.11 -9.73 11.26
CA ALA A 157 -1.07 -11.12 11.69
C ALA A 157 0.31 -11.38 12.32
N ASN A 158 0.38 -11.39 13.66
CA ASN A 158 1.59 -11.81 14.36
C ASN A 158 1.93 -13.25 13.93
N HIS A 159 3.04 -13.43 13.23
CA HIS A 159 3.68 -14.73 13.10
C HIS A 159 4.63 -14.86 14.30
N SER A 160 4.15 -15.51 15.36
CA SER A 160 4.99 -16.04 16.43
C SER A 160 5.89 -17.15 15.94
#